data_AF-A0A2N9LU80-F1
#
_entry.id   AF-A0A2N9LU80-F1
#
_cell.length_a   1.000
_cell.length_b   1.000
_cell.length_c   1.000
_cell.angle_alpha   90.00
_cell.angle_beta   90.00
_cell.angle_gamma   90.00
#
_symmetry.space_group_name_H-M   'P 1'
#
loop_
_entity.id
_entity.type
_entity.pdbx_description
1 polymer ?
#
loop_
_entity_poly.entity_id
_entity_poly.type
_entity_poly.pdbx_seq_one_letter_code
_entity_poly.pdbx_strand_id
1 'polypeptide(L)'
;MLVEMDGFESNEGVILVAATNRPDVLDPALLRPGRFDRRVVVGRPDVQGREAILRVHTKKIPLGDNVDLAVLARGTPGLAGADLANLVNEAALNAARVSRKAERKSMILSDAEKRNTAYHEAGHALVAAVLPNADPLHKVTIIPRGMALCVTMQLPIDDKHSYNREYLLAQLAILMAGRIGEERFMHHMTTGAGNDIERATDLARKMVCEWGMSELGPLSFGKKEEQVFLGREIAQHRDYSEETAIRIDEQVKKLVQGAYDSAAEIIGKHSDALVKIAETLLVREILDGNEVMRIVAGEQLPPAPPSDSKAAEDHTQQVFRPEGGRRVPKLSDGERPQTA
;
A
#
# COMPACT_ATOMS: atom_id res chain seq x y z
N MET A 1 36.19 -14.76 -18.64
CA MET A 1 34.85 -15.38 -18.62
C MET A 1 34.39 -15.77 -20.02
N LEU A 2 34.30 -14.86 -20.99
CA LEU A 2 33.84 -15.18 -22.36
C LEU A 2 34.64 -16.31 -23.05
N VAL A 3 35.96 -16.35 -22.87
CA VAL A 3 36.84 -17.39 -23.45
C VAL A 3 36.62 -18.77 -22.81
N GLU A 4 36.19 -18.81 -21.55
CA GLU A 4 35.91 -20.05 -20.81
C GLU A 4 34.54 -20.63 -21.16
N MET A 5 33.61 -19.80 -21.64
CA MET A 5 32.27 -20.23 -22.07
C MET A 5 32.26 -20.76 -23.51
N ASP A 6 33.18 -20.28 -24.35
CA ASP A 6 33.35 -20.63 -25.76
C ASP A 6 34.56 -21.58 -26.01
N GLY A 7 35.16 -22.10 -24.94
CA GLY A 7 36.44 -22.81 -24.98
C GLY A 7 36.48 -23.97 -25.98
N PHE A 8 37.67 -24.22 -26.54
CA PHE A 8 37.92 -25.26 -27.56
C PHE A 8 37.67 -26.71 -27.09
N GLU A 9 37.48 -26.93 -25.79
CA GLU A 9 37.06 -28.22 -25.22
C GLU A 9 35.64 -28.09 -24.67
N SER A 10 34.75 -28.97 -25.12
CA SER A 10 33.40 -29.09 -24.58
C SER A 10 33.47 -29.59 -23.14
N ASN A 11 33.36 -28.67 -22.17
CA ASN A 11 33.10 -28.99 -20.77
C ASN A 11 31.69 -29.59 -20.66
N GLU A 12 31.55 -30.86 -21.04
CA GLU A 12 30.29 -31.60 -20.98
C GLU A 12 29.83 -31.73 -19.52
N GLY A 13 28.61 -31.26 -19.24
CA GLY A 13 27.95 -31.42 -17.94
C GLY A 13 27.95 -30.21 -16.99
N VAL A 14 28.51 -29.06 -17.39
CA VAL A 14 28.45 -27.83 -16.58
C VAL A 14 27.27 -26.95 -17.00
N ILE A 15 26.38 -26.62 -16.05
CA ILE A 15 25.27 -25.68 -16.26
C ILE A 15 25.62 -24.37 -15.56
N LEU A 16 25.71 -23.27 -16.32
CA LEU A 16 25.91 -21.93 -15.77
C LEU A 16 24.58 -21.19 -15.64
N VAL A 17 24.28 -20.72 -14.43
CA VAL A 17 23.10 -19.89 -14.15
C VAL A 17 23.55 -18.55 -13.57
N ALA A 18 23.03 -17.45 -14.10
CA ALA A 18 23.30 -16.11 -13.64
C ALA A 18 21.99 -15.32 -13.49
N ALA A 19 21.99 -14.31 -12.61
CA ALA A 19 20.87 -13.40 -12.40
C ALA A 19 21.33 -11.95 -12.51
N THR A 20 20.52 -11.10 -13.13
CA THR A 20 20.75 -9.65 -13.19
C THR A 20 19.42 -8.91 -13.11
N ASN A 21 19.42 -7.74 -12.46
CA ASN A 21 18.30 -6.79 -12.50
C ASN A 21 18.43 -5.79 -13.65
N ARG A 22 19.58 -5.79 -14.35
CA ARG A 22 19.90 -4.86 -15.44
C ARG A 22 20.35 -5.64 -16.67
N PRO A 23 19.42 -6.20 -17.46
CA PRO A 23 19.77 -6.88 -18.71
C PRO A 23 20.23 -5.90 -19.80
N ASP A 24 19.91 -4.61 -19.66
CA ASP A 24 20.26 -3.50 -20.56
C ASP A 24 21.76 -3.19 -20.59
N VAL A 25 22.46 -3.37 -19.47
CA VAL A 25 23.92 -3.11 -19.37
C VAL A 25 24.79 -4.32 -19.68
N LEU A 26 24.18 -5.48 -19.93
CA LEU A 26 24.94 -6.67 -20.26
C LEU A 26 25.58 -6.53 -21.64
N ASP A 27 26.83 -6.98 -21.75
CA ASP A 27 27.49 -7.10 -23.05
C ASP A 27 26.67 -8.03 -23.96
N PRO A 28 26.21 -7.56 -25.14
CA PRO A 28 25.47 -8.39 -26.09
C PRO A 28 26.21 -9.67 -26.49
N ALA A 29 27.55 -9.71 -26.36
CA ALA A 29 28.34 -10.90 -26.60
C ALA A 29 27.99 -12.04 -25.63
N LEU A 30 27.60 -11.76 -24.39
CA LEU A 30 27.18 -12.79 -23.41
C LEU A 30 25.86 -13.47 -23.78
N LEU A 31 25.01 -12.78 -24.56
CA LEU A 31 23.66 -13.22 -24.93
C LEU A 31 23.61 -13.97 -26.26
N ARG A 32 24.78 -14.27 -26.85
CA ARG A 32 24.86 -15.04 -28.11
C ARG A 32 24.70 -16.54 -27.85
N PRO A 33 24.18 -17.30 -28.84
CA PRO A 33 24.12 -18.76 -28.78
C PRO A 33 25.48 -19.39 -28.44
N GLY A 34 25.49 -20.45 -27.60
CA GLY A 34 26.69 -21.06 -27.02
C GLY A 34 27.10 -20.50 -25.65
N ARG A 35 26.39 -19.49 -25.12
CA ARG A 35 26.71 -18.81 -23.85
C ARG A 35 25.45 -18.76 -22.96
N PHE A 36 24.87 -17.58 -22.74
CA PHE A 36 23.57 -17.47 -22.06
C PHE A 36 22.41 -17.55 -23.06
N ASP A 37 22.18 -18.77 -23.53
CA ASP A 37 21.22 -19.06 -24.62
C ASP A 37 19.76 -18.96 -24.17
N ARG A 38 19.53 -19.17 -22.86
CA ARG A 38 18.20 -19.15 -22.26
C ARG A 38 18.07 -17.96 -21.32
N ARG A 39 17.09 -17.12 -21.61
CA ARG A 39 16.68 -16.00 -20.77
C ARG A 39 15.34 -16.34 -20.14
N VAL A 40 15.34 -16.46 -18.83
CA VAL A 40 14.12 -16.61 -18.04
C VAL A 40 13.91 -15.31 -17.28
N VAL A 41 12.86 -14.58 -17.63
CA VAL A 41 12.49 -13.36 -16.92
C VAL A 41 11.57 -13.74 -15.78
N VAL A 42 12.03 -13.51 -14.55
CA VAL A 42 11.20 -13.68 -13.34
C VAL A 42 10.65 -12.31 -12.98
N GLY A 43 9.38 -12.09 -13.32
CA GLY A 43 8.67 -10.85 -12.98
C GLY A 43 8.27 -10.78 -11.51
N ARG A 44 7.65 -9.65 -11.14
CA ARG A 44 6.95 -9.56 -9.85
C ARG A 44 5.77 -10.53 -9.82
N PRO A 45 5.47 -11.15 -8.66
CA PRO A 45 4.33 -12.06 -8.55
C PRO A 45 3.00 -11.31 -8.72
N ASP A 46 2.04 -11.96 -9.37
CA ASP A 46 0.64 -11.56 -9.40
C ASP A 46 -0.07 -11.90 -8.08
N VAL A 47 -1.36 -11.59 -7.94
CA VAL A 47 -2.14 -11.85 -6.73
C VAL A 47 -2.05 -13.33 -6.30
N GLN A 48 -2.20 -14.27 -7.23
CA GLN A 48 -2.13 -15.70 -6.95
C GLN A 48 -0.72 -16.15 -6.54
N GLY A 49 0.30 -15.64 -7.22
CA GLY A 49 1.70 -15.86 -6.89
C GLY A 49 2.05 -15.32 -5.50
N ARG A 50 1.55 -14.14 -5.13
CA ARG A 50 1.73 -13.58 -3.78
C ARG A 50 1.06 -14.45 -2.73
N GLU A 51 -0.16 -14.93 -2.97
CA GLU A 51 -0.84 -15.86 -2.06
C GLU A 51 -0.03 -17.17 -1.88
N ALA A 52 0.49 -17.74 -2.98
CA ALA A 52 1.31 -18.94 -2.93
C ALA A 52 2.62 -18.71 -2.16
N ILE A 53 3.28 -17.57 -2.36
CA ILE A 53 4.48 -17.18 -1.61
C ILE A 53 4.16 -17.02 -0.13
N LEU A 54 3.09 -16.31 0.22
CA LEU A 54 2.64 -16.17 1.61
C LEU A 54 2.41 -17.54 2.24
N ARG A 55 1.72 -18.45 1.54
CA ARG A 55 1.47 -19.84 2.01
C ARG A 55 2.75 -20.62 2.29
N VAL A 56 3.79 -20.42 1.48
CA VAL A 56 5.12 -21.04 1.71
C VAL A 56 5.75 -20.49 2.99
N HIS A 57 5.72 -19.17 3.17
CA HIS A 57 6.35 -18.52 4.32
C HIS A 57 5.56 -18.67 5.63
N THR A 58 4.24 -18.88 5.57
CA THR A 58 3.42 -19.13 6.75
C THR A 58 3.34 -20.61 7.15
N LYS A 59 3.81 -21.54 6.32
CA LYS A 59 3.70 -23.00 6.56
C LYS A 59 4.19 -23.48 7.93
N LYS A 60 5.20 -22.82 8.51
CA LYS A 60 5.79 -23.17 9.82
C LYS A 60 5.35 -22.25 10.96
N ILE A 61 4.45 -21.31 10.69
CA ILE A 61 4.01 -20.29 11.64
C ILE A 61 2.54 -20.58 11.98
N PRO A 62 2.19 -20.71 13.27
CA PRO A 62 0.78 -20.85 13.64
C PRO A 62 0.02 -19.57 13.27
N LEU A 63 -1.05 -19.73 12.49
CA LEU A 63 -1.95 -18.64 12.09
C LEU A 63 -3.21 -18.67 12.95
N GLY A 64 -3.80 -17.51 13.20
CA GLY A 64 -5.14 -17.42 13.80
C GLY A 64 -6.23 -17.70 12.77
N ASP A 65 -7.42 -18.09 13.24
CA ASP A 65 -8.57 -18.45 12.39
C ASP A 65 -9.09 -17.27 11.54
N ASN A 66 -8.73 -16.04 11.91
CA ASN A 66 -9.10 -14.80 11.23
C ASN A 66 -8.11 -14.37 10.14
N VAL A 67 -7.09 -15.19 9.82
CA VAL A 67 -6.06 -14.85 8.82
C VAL A 67 -6.43 -15.42 7.46
N ASP A 68 -6.80 -14.55 6.52
CA ASP A 68 -7.03 -14.89 5.12
C ASP A 68 -5.85 -14.42 4.23
N LEU A 69 -5.09 -15.38 3.68
CA LEU A 69 -3.94 -15.09 2.82
C LEU A 69 -4.33 -14.46 1.48
N ALA A 70 -5.53 -14.72 0.97
CA ALA A 70 -6.00 -14.13 -0.29
C ALA A 70 -6.26 -12.63 -0.11
N VAL A 71 -6.80 -12.23 1.04
CA VAL A 71 -6.96 -10.81 1.41
C VAL A 71 -5.60 -10.12 1.53
N LEU A 72 -4.64 -10.77 2.19
CA LEU A 72 -3.27 -10.23 2.32
C LEU A 72 -2.57 -10.10 0.97
N ALA A 73 -2.75 -11.05 0.06
CA ALA A 73 -2.19 -10.99 -1.29
C ALA A 73 -2.73 -9.81 -2.11
N ARG A 74 -4.03 -9.50 -1.99
CA ARG A 74 -4.63 -8.29 -2.59
C ARG A 74 -4.14 -7.00 -1.94
N GLY A 75 -3.84 -7.01 -0.64
CA GLY A 75 -3.31 -5.86 0.10
C GLY A 75 -1.82 -5.60 -0.05
N THR A 76 -1.12 -6.40 -0.85
CA THR A 76 0.33 -6.29 -1.07
C THR A 76 0.70 -6.11 -2.54
N PRO A 77 0.01 -5.23 -3.30
CA PRO A 77 0.27 -5.08 -4.73
C PRO A 77 1.70 -4.60 -4.97
N GLY A 78 2.37 -5.24 -5.93
CA GLY A 78 3.72 -4.89 -6.35
C GLY A 78 4.84 -5.32 -5.39
N LEU A 79 4.55 -5.96 -4.26
CA LEU A 79 5.58 -6.54 -3.39
C LEU A 79 6.26 -7.75 -4.05
N ALA A 80 7.58 -7.86 -3.89
CA ALA A 80 8.35 -9.01 -4.32
C ALA A 80 8.27 -10.16 -3.29
N GLY A 81 8.71 -11.36 -3.67
CA GLY A 81 8.68 -12.51 -2.77
C GLY A 81 9.50 -12.30 -1.49
N ALA A 82 10.62 -11.58 -1.58
CA ALA A 82 11.42 -11.22 -0.41
C ALA A 82 10.68 -10.26 0.54
N ASP A 83 9.92 -9.30 0.00
CA ASP A 83 9.14 -8.36 0.80
C ASP A 83 8.03 -9.08 1.57
N LEU A 84 7.35 -10.02 0.92
CA LEU A 84 6.33 -10.86 1.56
C LEU A 84 6.91 -11.77 2.64
N ALA A 85 8.08 -12.36 2.41
CA ALA A 85 8.78 -13.15 3.41
C ALA A 85 9.12 -12.30 4.64
N ASN A 86 9.60 -11.07 4.41
CA ASN A 86 9.90 -10.14 5.50
C ASN A 86 8.65 -9.69 6.25
N LEU A 87 7.55 -9.41 5.55
CA LEU A 87 6.26 -9.08 6.14
C LEU A 87 5.80 -10.17 7.13
N VAL A 88 5.88 -11.44 6.71
CA VAL A 88 5.50 -12.59 7.55
C VAL A 88 6.42 -12.69 8.78
N ASN A 89 7.73 -12.52 8.60
CA ASN A 89 8.70 -12.56 9.68
C ASN A 89 8.46 -11.46 10.73
N GLU A 90 8.25 -10.22 10.29
CA GLU A 90 7.94 -9.09 11.17
C GLU A 90 6.60 -9.27 11.89
N ALA A 91 5.59 -9.83 11.21
CA ALA A 91 4.31 -10.16 11.84
C ALA A 91 4.49 -11.19 12.97
N ALA A 92 5.28 -12.25 12.75
CA ALA A 92 5.58 -13.26 13.76
C ALA A 92 6.37 -12.70 14.95
N LEU A 93 7.38 -11.87 14.68
CA LEU A 93 8.16 -11.18 15.72
C LEU A 93 7.27 -10.24 16.54
N ASN A 94 6.40 -9.48 15.89
CA ASN A 94 5.47 -8.59 16.57
C ASN A 94 4.45 -9.36 17.41
N ALA A 95 3.92 -10.48 16.93
CA ALA A 95 3.04 -11.35 17.71
C ALA A 95 3.75 -11.88 18.97
N ALA A 96 5.02 -12.30 18.86
CA ALA A 96 5.82 -12.72 20.01
C ALA A 96 6.11 -11.56 20.99
N ARG A 97 6.29 -10.33 20.48
CA ARG A 97 6.51 -9.13 21.31
C ARG A 97 5.26 -8.68 22.04
N VAL A 98 4.08 -8.77 21.44
CA VAL A 98 2.81 -8.36 22.08
C VAL A 98 2.51 -9.21 23.33
N SER A 99 3.01 -10.46 23.41
CA SER A 99 2.99 -11.26 24.64
C SER A 99 3.82 -10.66 25.80
N ARG A 100 4.66 -9.65 25.54
CA ARG A 100 5.38 -8.84 26.53
C ARG A 100 5.05 -7.36 26.31
N LYS A 101 3.83 -6.96 26.72
CA LYS A 101 3.32 -5.57 26.83
C LYS A 101 4.14 -4.52 26.06
N ALA A 102 3.89 -4.40 24.77
CA ALA A 102 4.25 -3.21 24.02
C ALA A 102 3.09 -2.21 24.13
N GLU A 103 3.20 -1.26 25.05
CA GLU A 103 2.31 -0.10 25.07
C GLU A 103 2.49 0.67 23.75
N ARG A 104 1.47 0.61 22.89
CA ARG A 104 1.39 1.48 21.73
C ARG A 104 1.28 2.91 22.27
N LYS A 105 2.33 3.71 22.09
CA LYS A 105 2.23 5.17 22.22
C LYS A 105 1.37 5.69 21.08
N SER A 106 0.05 5.60 21.21
CA SER A 106 -0.87 6.30 20.34
C SER A 106 -0.63 7.79 20.52
N MET A 107 -0.43 8.51 19.42
CA MET A 107 -0.49 9.97 19.44
C MET A 107 -1.89 10.34 19.96
N ILE A 108 -1.96 11.08 21.07
CA ILE A 108 -3.23 11.49 21.66
C ILE A 108 -3.72 12.68 20.83
N LEU A 109 -4.66 12.40 19.92
CA LEU A 109 -5.40 13.44 19.18
C LEU A 109 -6.42 14.08 20.12
N SER A 110 -6.63 15.38 20.00
CA SER A 110 -7.76 16.04 20.67
C SER A 110 -9.09 15.55 20.09
N ASP A 111 -10.18 15.65 20.86
CA ASP A 111 -11.51 15.24 20.37
C ASP A 111 -11.94 16.02 19.11
N ALA A 112 -11.51 17.28 18.98
CA ALA A 112 -11.77 18.11 17.82
C ALA A 112 -11.01 17.61 16.57
N GLU A 113 -9.73 17.25 16.72
CA GLU A 113 -8.93 16.67 15.63
C GLU A 113 -9.45 15.29 15.25
N LYS A 114 -9.78 14.45 16.24
CA LYS A 114 -10.37 13.12 16.01
C LYS A 114 -11.68 13.24 15.24
N ARG A 115 -12.53 14.22 15.59
CA ARG A 115 -13.76 14.54 14.87
C ARG A 115 -13.48 14.96 13.44
N ASN A 116 -12.59 15.93 13.22
CA ASN A 116 -12.26 16.37 11.86
C ASN A 116 -11.80 15.20 10.99
N THR A 117 -10.89 14.38 11.51
CA THR A 117 -10.37 13.21 10.80
C THR A 117 -11.45 12.17 10.51
N ALA A 118 -12.43 11.99 11.40
CA ALA A 118 -13.55 11.10 11.13
C ALA A 118 -14.41 11.56 9.94
N TYR A 119 -14.67 12.87 9.80
CA TYR A 119 -15.38 13.41 8.63
C TYR A 119 -14.54 13.34 7.36
N HIS A 120 -13.22 13.53 7.47
CA HIS A 120 -12.28 13.37 6.36
C HIS A 120 -12.30 11.94 5.82
N GLU A 121 -12.07 10.94 6.67
CA GLU A 121 -12.06 9.54 6.26
C GLU A 121 -13.44 9.05 5.82
N ALA A 122 -14.52 9.55 6.44
CA ALA A 122 -15.89 9.25 5.99
C ALA A 122 -16.14 9.74 4.57
N GLY A 123 -15.55 10.89 4.17
CA GLY A 123 -15.61 11.39 2.80
C GLY A 123 -15.00 10.42 1.80
N HIS A 124 -13.76 9.99 2.04
CA HIS A 124 -13.09 8.98 1.20
C HIS A 124 -13.89 7.68 1.12
N ALA A 125 -14.31 7.16 2.29
CA ALA A 125 -15.04 5.91 2.39
C ALA A 125 -16.37 5.91 1.62
N LEU A 126 -17.14 7.00 1.76
CA LEU A 126 -18.43 7.14 1.10
C LEU A 126 -18.27 7.19 -0.43
N VAL A 127 -17.36 8.03 -0.92
CA VAL A 127 -17.17 8.20 -2.38
C VAL A 127 -16.62 6.90 -2.98
N ALA A 128 -15.69 6.23 -2.29
CA ALA A 128 -15.18 4.92 -2.70
C ALA A 128 -16.27 3.84 -2.73
N ALA A 129 -17.22 3.86 -1.80
CA ALA A 129 -18.32 2.90 -1.72
C ALA A 129 -19.39 3.10 -2.82
N VAL A 130 -19.64 4.36 -3.22
CA VAL A 130 -20.70 4.70 -4.18
C VAL A 130 -20.22 4.60 -5.63
N LEU A 131 -18.94 4.87 -5.91
CA LEU A 131 -18.43 4.88 -7.27
C LEU A 131 -18.27 3.45 -7.83
N PRO A 132 -18.91 3.11 -8.97
CA PRO A 132 -18.90 1.74 -9.50
C PRO A 132 -17.53 1.32 -10.06
N ASN A 133 -16.71 2.28 -10.48
CA ASN A 133 -15.39 2.03 -11.06
C ASN A 133 -14.27 2.15 -10.03
N ALA A 134 -14.58 2.38 -8.75
CA ALA A 134 -13.59 2.41 -7.68
C ALA A 134 -13.21 0.99 -7.25
N ASP A 135 -11.99 0.83 -6.72
CA ASP A 135 -11.65 -0.44 -6.08
C ASP A 135 -12.45 -0.61 -4.77
N PRO A 136 -12.86 -1.84 -4.43
CA PRO A 136 -13.65 -2.11 -3.23
C PRO A 136 -13.00 -1.56 -1.96
N LEU A 137 -13.82 -0.91 -1.14
CA LEU A 137 -13.42 -0.48 0.18
C LEU A 137 -13.15 -1.71 1.05
N HIS A 138 -11.99 -1.75 1.71
CA HIS A 138 -11.64 -2.82 2.63
C HIS A 138 -11.80 -2.40 4.09
N LYS A 139 -11.20 -1.27 4.46
CA LYS A 139 -11.18 -0.79 5.86
C LYS A 139 -10.98 0.71 5.93
N VAL A 140 -11.61 1.33 6.92
CA VAL A 140 -11.43 2.75 7.27
C VAL A 140 -11.03 2.81 8.74
N THR A 141 -10.06 3.65 9.09
CA THR A 141 -9.59 3.81 10.48
C THR A 141 -9.27 5.26 10.77
N ILE A 142 -9.71 5.73 11.94
CA ILE A 142 -9.35 7.05 12.47
C ILE A 142 -8.18 7.01 13.48
N ILE A 143 -7.57 5.83 13.66
CA ILE A 143 -6.42 5.63 14.55
C ILE A 143 -5.12 5.86 13.77
N PRO A 144 -4.21 6.75 14.25
CA PRO A 144 -2.94 7.00 13.60
C PRO A 144 -2.02 5.79 13.60
N ARG A 145 -1.47 5.47 12.42
CA ARG A 145 -0.52 4.38 12.22
C ARG A 145 0.66 4.87 11.38
N GLY A 146 1.80 5.09 12.03
CA GLY A 146 3.02 5.55 11.36
C GLY A 146 2.95 7.03 10.98
N MET A 147 3.41 7.37 9.77
CA MET A 147 3.43 8.76 9.27
C MET A 147 2.09 9.21 8.66
N ALA A 148 1.18 8.28 8.36
CA ALA A 148 -0.17 8.60 7.92
C ALA A 148 -1.07 8.73 9.15
N LEU A 149 -1.72 9.89 9.29
CA LEU A 149 -2.58 10.17 10.43
C LEU A 149 -3.80 9.26 10.46
N CYS A 150 -4.37 8.89 9.32
CA CYS A 150 -5.49 7.96 9.12
C CYS A 150 -5.47 7.42 7.68
N VAL A 151 -6.17 6.31 7.42
CA VAL A 151 -6.19 5.70 6.08
C VAL A 151 -7.54 5.03 5.79
N THR A 152 -8.14 5.43 4.67
CA THR A 152 -9.15 4.66 3.94
C THR A 152 -8.44 3.70 2.98
N MET A 153 -8.56 2.40 3.24
CA MET A 153 -7.87 1.34 2.49
C MET A 153 -8.81 0.70 1.47
N GLN A 154 -8.46 0.82 0.19
CA GLN A 154 -9.08 0.08 -0.91
C GLN A 154 -8.20 -1.11 -1.30
N LEU A 155 -8.84 -2.22 -1.65
CA LEU A 155 -8.15 -3.41 -2.16
C LEU A 155 -8.56 -3.66 -3.60
N PRO A 156 -7.61 -3.54 -4.56
CA PRO A 156 -7.86 -3.97 -5.93
C PRO A 156 -8.27 -5.44 -5.96
N ILE A 157 -9.25 -5.77 -6.82
CA ILE A 157 -9.67 -7.15 -7.04
C ILE A 157 -8.56 -7.92 -7.76
N ASP A 158 -8.00 -7.29 -8.80
CA ASP A 158 -6.94 -7.82 -9.65
C ASP A 158 -5.82 -6.79 -9.82
N ASP A 159 -4.60 -7.28 -10.09
CA ASP A 159 -3.48 -6.43 -10.48
C ASP A 159 -3.71 -5.91 -11.91
N LYS A 160 -4.23 -4.70 -12.05
CA LYS A 160 -4.50 -4.07 -13.35
C LYS A 160 -3.20 -3.61 -14.00
N HIS A 161 -2.96 -4.05 -15.23
CA HIS A 161 -1.84 -3.57 -16.05
C HIS A 161 -2.17 -2.31 -16.86
N SER A 162 -3.45 -2.04 -17.10
CA SER A 162 -3.95 -0.84 -17.74
C SER A 162 -5.14 -0.28 -16.98
N TYR A 163 -5.20 1.05 -16.89
CA TYR A 163 -6.28 1.77 -16.23
C TYR A 163 -7.09 2.53 -17.27
N ASN A 164 -8.41 2.40 -17.23
CA ASN A 164 -9.29 3.23 -18.05
C ASN A 164 -9.44 4.63 -17.45
N ARG A 165 -9.93 5.58 -18.25
CA ARG A 165 -10.07 6.97 -17.84
C ARG A 165 -11.06 7.11 -16.68
N GLU A 166 -12.14 6.34 -16.70
CA GLU A 166 -13.21 6.37 -15.71
C GLU A 166 -12.72 5.94 -14.33
N TYR A 167 -11.86 4.91 -14.25
CA TYR A 167 -11.21 4.48 -13.01
C TYR A 167 -10.32 5.59 -12.44
N LEU A 168 -9.53 6.25 -13.28
CA LEU A 168 -8.62 7.32 -12.84
C LEU A 168 -9.39 8.55 -12.36
N LEU A 169 -10.50 8.90 -13.03
CA LEU A 169 -11.41 9.93 -12.56
C LEU A 169 -12.08 9.56 -11.23
N ALA A 170 -12.45 8.29 -11.03
CA ALA A 170 -12.98 7.82 -9.76
C ALA A 170 -11.95 7.95 -8.64
N GLN A 171 -10.68 7.61 -8.91
CA GLN A 171 -9.58 7.79 -7.96
C GLN A 171 -9.34 9.26 -7.61
N LEU A 172 -9.36 10.16 -8.60
CA LEU A 172 -9.29 11.61 -8.34
C LEU A 172 -10.46 12.09 -7.46
N ALA A 173 -11.67 11.61 -7.71
CA ALA A 173 -12.84 11.99 -6.92
C ALA A 173 -12.73 11.51 -5.47
N ILE A 174 -12.23 10.29 -5.26
CA ILE A 174 -11.96 9.75 -3.91
C ILE A 174 -10.92 10.62 -3.20
N LEU A 175 -9.79 10.95 -3.83
CA LEU A 175 -8.75 11.79 -3.22
C LEU A 175 -9.27 13.18 -2.79
N MET A 176 -10.22 13.76 -3.53
CA MET A 176 -10.83 15.04 -3.16
C MET A 176 -11.90 14.93 -2.07
N ALA A 177 -12.45 13.74 -1.84
CA ALA A 177 -13.59 13.54 -0.96
C ALA A 177 -13.30 13.88 0.51
N GLY A 178 -12.09 13.61 0.99
CA GLY A 178 -11.69 13.91 2.37
C GLY A 178 -11.79 15.39 2.70
N ARG A 179 -11.21 16.24 1.83
CA ARG A 179 -11.30 17.70 1.94
C ARG A 179 -12.74 18.21 1.92
N ILE A 180 -13.58 17.65 1.04
CA ILE A 180 -15.00 18.06 0.94
C ILE A 180 -15.76 17.71 2.22
N GLY A 181 -15.43 16.57 2.84
CA GLY A 181 -15.96 16.18 4.15
C GLY A 181 -15.67 17.24 5.22
N GLU A 182 -14.44 17.72 5.28
CA GLU A 182 -14.04 18.79 6.21
C GLU A 182 -14.76 20.11 5.89
N GLU A 183 -14.69 20.58 4.64
CA GLU A 183 -15.25 21.88 4.26
C GLU A 183 -16.76 21.95 4.50
N ARG A 184 -17.48 20.87 4.19
CA ARG A 184 -18.95 20.87 4.26
C ARG A 184 -19.51 20.67 5.65
N PHE A 185 -18.89 19.81 6.47
CA PHE A 185 -19.43 19.42 7.77
C PHE A 185 -18.69 20.03 8.95
N MET A 186 -17.40 20.36 8.79
CA MET A 186 -16.58 21.00 9.83
C MET A 186 -16.38 22.50 9.58
N HIS A 187 -16.71 23.01 8.39
CA HIS A 187 -16.64 24.43 8.01
C HIS A 187 -15.25 25.05 8.10
N HIS A 188 -14.20 24.24 8.03
CA HIS A 188 -12.81 24.69 7.96
C HIS A 188 -11.98 23.76 7.07
N MET A 189 -10.83 24.25 6.60
CA MET A 189 -9.86 23.46 5.85
C MET A 189 -8.67 23.15 6.74
N THR A 190 -8.16 21.92 6.66
CA THR A 190 -6.94 21.52 7.38
C THR A 190 -5.79 21.22 6.44
N THR A 191 -4.59 21.09 7.01
CA THR A 191 -3.40 20.62 6.29
C THR A 191 -3.41 19.09 6.08
N GLY A 192 -4.38 18.36 6.66
CA GLY A 192 -4.49 16.91 6.56
C GLY A 192 -4.69 16.42 5.12
N ALA A 193 -5.40 17.20 4.29
CA ALA A 193 -5.65 16.89 2.88
C ALA A 193 -4.44 17.09 1.95
N GLY A 194 -3.28 17.54 2.46
CA GLY A 194 -2.13 17.91 1.64
C GLY A 194 -1.62 16.75 0.77
N ASN A 195 -1.49 15.57 1.35
CA ASN A 195 -1.04 14.37 0.64
C ASN A 195 -2.05 13.92 -0.43
N ASP A 196 -3.36 14.08 -0.21
CA ASP A 196 -4.37 13.69 -1.20
C ASP A 196 -4.40 14.64 -2.39
N ILE A 197 -4.19 15.93 -2.13
CA ILE A 197 -4.04 16.96 -3.16
C ILE A 197 -2.77 16.71 -4.00
N GLU A 198 -1.65 16.39 -3.37
CA GLU A 198 -0.41 16.05 -4.07
C GLU A 198 -0.61 14.83 -4.98
N ARG A 199 -1.14 13.73 -4.43
CA ARG A 199 -1.43 12.52 -5.22
C ARG A 199 -2.41 12.76 -6.35
N ALA A 200 -3.45 13.55 -6.12
CA ALA A 200 -4.44 13.88 -7.16
C ALA A 200 -3.82 14.72 -8.27
N THR A 201 -2.96 15.69 -7.92
CA THR A 201 -2.25 16.54 -8.88
C THR A 201 -1.30 15.70 -9.73
N ASP A 202 -0.53 14.81 -9.11
CA ASP A 202 0.39 13.91 -9.81
C ASP A 202 -0.36 12.94 -10.74
N LEU A 203 -1.48 12.39 -10.28
CA LEU A 203 -2.29 11.49 -11.08
C LEU A 203 -2.88 12.21 -12.29
N ALA A 204 -3.46 13.40 -12.09
CA ALA A 204 -3.99 14.23 -13.17
C ALA A 204 -2.89 14.65 -14.17
N ARG A 205 -1.69 14.97 -13.67
CA ARG A 205 -0.53 15.28 -14.52
C ARG A 205 -0.10 14.08 -15.36
N LYS A 206 -0.09 12.85 -14.81
CA LYS A 206 0.18 11.62 -15.60
C LYS A 206 -0.91 11.36 -16.65
N MET A 207 -2.18 11.58 -16.30
CA MET A 207 -3.29 11.48 -17.24
C MET A 207 -3.11 12.40 -18.45
N VAL A 208 -2.65 13.63 -18.23
CA VAL A 208 -2.41 14.62 -19.29
C VAL A 208 -1.11 14.34 -20.05
N CYS A 209 0.01 14.18 -19.34
CA CYS A 209 1.34 14.16 -19.94
C CYS A 209 1.81 12.77 -20.39
N GLU A 210 1.49 11.70 -19.68
CA GLU A 210 2.01 10.36 -19.96
C GLU A 210 1.01 9.52 -20.76
N TRP A 211 -0.29 9.66 -20.48
CA TRP A 211 -1.34 8.80 -21.04
C TRP A 211 -2.24 9.47 -22.09
N GLY A 212 -2.08 10.78 -22.34
CA GLY A 212 -2.83 11.50 -23.38
C GLY A 212 -4.35 11.49 -23.18
N MET A 213 -4.83 11.46 -21.92
CA MET A 213 -6.26 11.38 -21.56
C MET A 213 -6.93 12.75 -21.43
N SER A 214 -6.48 13.73 -22.22
CA SER A 214 -6.94 15.11 -22.18
C SER A 214 -7.28 15.65 -23.57
N GLU A 215 -7.81 16.87 -23.63
CA GLU A 215 -8.12 17.57 -24.88
C GLU A 215 -6.87 17.90 -25.72
N LEU A 216 -5.66 17.75 -25.15
CA LEU A 216 -4.39 17.88 -25.87
C LEU A 216 -4.11 16.69 -26.82
N GLY A 217 -4.92 15.63 -26.72
CA GLY A 217 -4.83 14.46 -27.59
C GLY A 217 -3.84 13.40 -27.08
N PRO A 218 -3.62 12.33 -27.87
CA PRO A 218 -2.82 11.17 -27.49
C PRO A 218 -1.31 11.43 -27.69
N LEU A 219 -0.81 12.50 -27.06
CA LEU A 219 0.61 12.88 -27.08
C LEU A 219 1.25 12.64 -25.71
N SER A 220 2.53 12.25 -25.73
CA SER A 220 3.34 12.16 -24.52
C SER A 220 4.21 13.41 -24.39
N PHE A 221 4.13 14.07 -23.24
CA PHE A 221 4.84 15.31 -22.92
C PHE A 221 5.89 15.05 -21.84
N GLY A 222 7.10 15.60 -22.04
CA GLY A 222 8.18 15.54 -21.05
C GLY A 222 8.78 14.15 -20.91
N LYS A 223 9.56 13.71 -21.92
CA LYS A 223 10.23 12.41 -21.85
C LYS A 223 11.07 12.35 -20.57
N LYS A 224 10.80 11.34 -19.75
CA LYS A 224 11.75 10.92 -18.72
C LYS A 224 12.92 10.26 -19.44
N GLU A 225 13.93 11.05 -19.80
CA GLU A 225 15.23 10.46 -20.07
C GLU A 225 15.73 9.88 -18.74
N GLU A 226 15.57 8.56 -18.55
CA GLU A 226 16.23 7.77 -17.50
C GLU A 226 17.75 7.68 -17.77
N GLN A 227 18.39 8.78 -18.17
CA GLN A 227 19.85 8.89 -18.24
C GLN A 227 20.35 9.10 -16.80
N VAL A 228 20.49 8.00 -16.06
CA VAL A 228 21.19 7.95 -14.77
C VAL A 228 22.69 8.15 -15.03
N PHE A 229 23.11 9.38 -15.30
CA PHE A 229 24.52 9.73 -15.34
C PHE A 229 24.89 10.69 -14.19
N LEU A 230 26.07 10.44 -13.64
CA LEU A 230 26.66 10.96 -12.42
C LEU A 230 26.54 12.50 -12.27
N GLY A 231 25.83 12.96 -11.24
CA GLY A 231 26.15 14.19 -10.52
C GLY A 231 26.05 15.53 -11.27
N ARG A 232 24.98 15.77 -12.04
CA ARG A 232 24.58 17.12 -12.43
C ARG A 232 23.08 17.33 -12.22
N GLU A 233 22.75 18.48 -11.63
CA GLU A 233 21.40 18.93 -11.33
C GLU A 233 20.48 18.74 -12.53
N ILE A 234 19.42 17.97 -12.30
CA ILE A 234 18.46 17.47 -13.29
C ILE A 234 17.56 18.64 -13.69
N ALA A 235 17.98 19.45 -14.66
CA ALA A 235 17.03 20.20 -15.45
C ALA A 235 16.26 19.17 -16.29
N GLN A 236 15.04 18.83 -15.87
CA GLN A 236 14.11 18.10 -16.74
C GLN A 236 13.95 18.92 -18.01
N HIS A 237 14.53 18.46 -19.13
CA HIS A 237 14.31 19.14 -20.40
C HIS A 237 12.83 19.01 -20.75
N ARG A 238 12.13 20.15 -20.76
CA ARG A 238 10.76 20.24 -21.26
C ARG A 238 10.81 20.10 -22.78
N ASP A 239 10.25 19.02 -23.31
CA ASP A 239 10.13 18.77 -24.76
C ASP A 239 8.99 19.57 -25.43
N TYR A 240 8.48 20.62 -24.77
CA TYR A 240 7.30 21.35 -25.20
C TYR A 240 7.42 22.85 -24.91
N SER A 241 6.67 23.66 -25.67
CA SER A 241 6.65 25.12 -25.53
C SER A 241 6.00 25.56 -24.23
N GLU A 242 6.30 26.78 -23.77
CA GLU A 242 5.62 27.40 -22.62
C GLU A 242 4.10 27.50 -22.83
N GLU A 243 3.63 27.75 -24.05
CA GLU A 243 2.20 27.72 -24.37
C GLU A 243 1.59 26.34 -24.08
N THR A 244 2.29 25.27 -24.45
CA THR A 244 1.85 23.90 -24.15
C THR A 244 1.86 23.64 -22.66
N ALA A 245 2.85 24.16 -21.93
CA ALA A 245 2.93 24.04 -20.48
C ALA A 245 1.70 24.66 -19.78
N ILE A 246 1.32 25.87 -20.20
CA ILE A 246 0.12 26.55 -19.67
C ILE A 246 -1.13 25.70 -19.91
N ARG A 247 -1.29 25.17 -21.13
CA ARG A 247 -2.43 24.30 -21.46
C ARG A 247 -2.43 23.00 -20.66
N ILE A 248 -1.26 22.41 -20.39
CA ILE A 248 -1.15 21.23 -19.51
C ILE A 248 -1.68 21.56 -18.11
N ASP A 249 -1.24 22.67 -17.53
CA ASP A 249 -1.65 23.06 -16.18
C ASP A 249 -3.16 23.38 -16.11
N GLU A 250 -3.72 23.99 -17.15
CA GLU A 250 -5.18 24.19 -17.30
C GLU A 250 -5.95 22.86 -17.33
N GLN A 251 -5.45 21.87 -18.09
CA GLN A 251 -6.10 20.55 -18.17
C GLN A 251 -5.99 19.77 -16.86
N VAL A 252 -4.84 19.85 -16.16
CA VAL A 252 -4.68 19.27 -14.81
C VAL A 252 -5.67 19.90 -13.85
N LYS A 253 -5.77 21.23 -13.82
CA LYS A 253 -6.75 21.95 -12.99
C LYS A 253 -8.18 21.54 -13.32
N LYS A 254 -8.53 21.40 -14.60
CA LYS A 254 -9.85 20.97 -15.06
C LYS A 254 -10.20 19.56 -14.58
N LEU A 255 -9.26 18.62 -14.64
CA LEU A 255 -9.45 17.25 -14.15
C LEU A 255 -9.67 17.21 -12.63
N VAL A 256 -8.80 17.88 -11.87
CA VAL A 256 -8.90 17.91 -10.41
C VAL A 256 -10.18 18.61 -9.94
N GLN A 257 -10.52 19.75 -10.55
CA GLN A 257 -11.77 20.46 -10.23
C GLN A 257 -13.01 19.65 -10.61
N GLY A 258 -13.03 19.01 -11.79
CA GLY A 258 -14.14 18.14 -12.17
C GLY A 258 -14.32 16.95 -11.22
N ALA A 259 -13.23 16.39 -10.72
CA ALA A 259 -13.26 15.35 -9.71
C ALA A 259 -13.77 15.86 -8.35
N TYR A 260 -13.36 17.07 -7.95
CA TYR A 260 -13.86 17.76 -6.76
C TYR A 260 -15.38 17.97 -6.83
N ASP A 261 -15.87 18.51 -7.94
CA ASP A 261 -17.29 18.81 -8.14
C ASP A 261 -18.14 17.52 -8.15
N SER A 262 -17.64 16.47 -8.82
CA SER A 262 -18.28 15.15 -8.82
C SER A 262 -18.37 14.55 -7.41
N ALA A 263 -17.29 14.58 -6.65
CA ALA A 263 -17.28 14.12 -5.27
C ALA A 263 -18.22 14.96 -4.39
N ALA A 264 -18.29 16.28 -4.59
CA ALA A 264 -19.18 17.18 -3.86
C ALA A 264 -20.66 16.89 -4.13
N GLU A 265 -21.00 16.53 -5.37
CA GLU A 265 -22.34 16.10 -5.75
C GLU A 265 -22.72 14.78 -5.06
N ILE A 266 -21.83 13.78 -5.07
CA ILE A 266 -22.03 12.48 -4.41
C ILE A 266 -22.22 12.66 -2.90
N ILE A 267 -21.32 13.39 -2.26
CA ILE A 267 -21.40 13.71 -0.82
C ILE A 267 -22.68 14.49 -0.51
N GLY A 268 -23.13 15.36 -1.42
CA GLY A 268 -24.38 16.08 -1.27
C GLY A 268 -25.63 15.22 -1.33
N LYS A 269 -25.65 14.21 -2.21
CA LYS A 269 -26.75 13.25 -2.31
C LYS A 269 -26.80 12.28 -1.13
N HIS A 270 -25.66 11.98 -0.53
CA HIS A 270 -25.52 10.99 0.55
C HIS A 270 -25.03 11.61 1.87
N SER A 271 -25.45 12.84 2.18
CA SER A 271 -25.01 13.57 3.38
C SER A 271 -25.27 12.81 4.67
N ASP A 272 -26.45 12.18 4.78
CA ASP A 272 -26.87 11.45 5.96
C ASP A 272 -26.01 10.19 6.18
N ALA A 273 -25.59 9.54 5.09
CA ALA A 273 -24.70 8.40 5.15
C ALA A 273 -23.30 8.83 5.62
N LEU A 274 -22.78 9.97 5.14
CA LEU A 274 -21.49 10.49 5.57
C LEU A 274 -21.47 10.76 7.09
N VAL A 275 -22.49 11.45 7.59
CA VAL A 275 -22.61 11.75 9.03
C VAL A 275 -22.65 10.47 9.85
N LYS A 276 -23.45 9.47 9.43
CA LYS A 276 -23.52 8.17 10.12
C LYS A 276 -22.18 7.43 10.11
N ILE A 277 -21.44 7.45 8.99
CA ILE A 277 -20.11 6.84 8.90
C ILE A 277 -19.16 7.54 9.88
N ALA A 278 -19.10 8.88 9.87
CA ALA A 278 -18.24 9.66 10.74
C ALA A 278 -18.55 9.43 12.24
N GLU A 279 -19.83 9.48 12.62
CA GLU A 279 -20.26 9.20 14.01
C GLU A 279 -19.92 7.78 14.44
N THR A 280 -20.11 6.80 13.55
CA THR A 280 -19.75 5.42 13.85
C THR A 280 -18.25 5.24 13.98
N LEU A 281 -17.45 5.90 13.14
CA LEU A 281 -15.99 5.93 13.27
C LEU A 281 -15.53 6.54 14.59
N LEU A 282 -16.21 7.57 15.10
CA LEU A 282 -15.87 8.16 16.40
C LEU A 282 -16.07 7.17 17.57
N VAL A 283 -17.04 6.26 17.45
CA VAL A 283 -17.35 5.25 18.47
C VAL A 283 -16.48 3.99 18.31
N ARG A 284 -16.36 3.46 17.08
CA ARG A 284 -15.70 2.18 16.80
C ARG A 284 -14.23 2.31 16.41
N GLU A 285 -13.81 3.51 16.03
CA GLU A 285 -12.47 3.87 15.52
C GLU A 285 -12.05 3.20 14.20
N ILE A 286 -12.67 2.07 13.86
CA ILE A 286 -12.44 1.27 12.66
C ILE A 286 -13.79 0.82 12.11
N LEU A 287 -13.94 0.83 10.78
CA LEU A 287 -15.04 0.22 10.05
C LEU A 287 -14.52 -0.65 8.91
N ASP A 288 -15.16 -1.80 8.71
CA ASP A 288 -14.92 -2.63 7.53
C ASP A 288 -15.75 -2.14 6.33
N GLY A 289 -15.30 -2.43 5.10
CA GLY A 289 -15.98 -2.01 3.88
C GLY A 289 -17.45 -2.44 3.80
N ASN A 290 -17.76 -3.66 4.27
CA ASN A 290 -19.14 -4.15 4.34
C ASN A 290 -20.02 -3.34 5.29
N GLU A 291 -19.46 -2.87 6.41
CA GLU A 291 -20.20 -2.01 7.35
C GLU A 291 -20.51 -0.66 6.73
N VAL A 292 -19.54 -0.06 6.02
CA VAL A 292 -19.74 1.19 5.29
C VAL A 292 -20.82 1.03 4.23
N MET A 293 -20.77 -0.02 3.41
CA MET A 293 -21.79 -0.30 2.39
C MET A 293 -23.20 -0.43 2.99
N ARG A 294 -23.32 -1.05 4.16
CA ARG A 294 -24.61 -1.17 4.87
C ARG A 294 -25.13 0.16 5.38
N ILE A 295 -24.25 1.03 5.90
CA ILE A 295 -24.62 2.40 6.28
C ILE A 295 -25.12 3.19 5.05
N VAL A 296 -24.41 3.07 3.93
CA VAL A 296 -24.79 3.72 2.66
C VAL A 296 -26.14 3.22 2.16
N ALA A 297 -26.43 1.92 2.33
CA ALA A 297 -27.72 1.32 2.00
C ALA A 297 -28.85 1.66 3.00
N GLY A 298 -28.54 2.34 4.11
CA GLY A 298 -29.51 2.72 5.14
C GLY A 298 -29.81 1.63 6.17
N GLU A 299 -29.04 0.54 6.21
CA GLU A 299 -29.20 -0.55 7.16
C GLU A 299 -28.58 -0.21 8.54
N GLN A 300 -29.12 -0.81 9.60
CA GLN A 300 -28.52 -0.73 10.93
C GLN A 300 -27.35 -1.71 11.06
N LEU A 301 -26.24 -1.23 11.60
CA LEU A 301 -25.10 -2.08 11.91
C LEU A 301 -25.39 -2.97 13.13
N PRO A 302 -24.91 -4.23 13.12
CA PRO A 302 -24.93 -5.07 14.31
C PRO A 302 -24.11 -4.40 15.42
N PRO A 303 -24.37 -4.73 16.70
CA PRO A 303 -23.61 -4.18 17.83
C PRO A 303 -22.10 -4.34 17.59
N ALA A 304 -21.31 -3.34 17.99
CA ALA A 304 -19.87 -3.39 17.81
C ALA A 304 -19.31 -4.66 18.49
N PRO A 305 -18.44 -5.43 17.81
CA PRO A 305 -17.74 -6.52 18.49
C PRO A 305 -16.98 -5.95 19.70
N PRO A 306 -16.92 -6.68 20.83
CA PRO A 306 -16.20 -6.21 22.00
C PRO A 306 -14.76 -5.92 21.60
N SER A 307 -14.25 -4.73 21.93
CA SER A 307 -12.87 -4.38 21.61
C SER A 307 -11.93 -5.37 22.29
N ASP A 308 -11.03 -5.99 21.52
CA ASP A 308 -10.01 -6.94 22.00
C ASP A 308 -9.09 -6.37 23.10
N SER A 309 -9.23 -5.09 23.44
CA SER A 309 -8.58 -4.46 24.59
C SER A 309 -9.07 -4.97 25.95
N LYS A 310 -10.23 -5.63 26.06
CA LYS A 310 -10.74 -6.17 27.34
C LYS A 310 -10.62 -7.69 27.51
N ALA A 311 -10.32 -8.45 26.46
CA ALA A 311 -10.16 -9.91 26.57
C ALA A 311 -8.87 -10.34 27.30
N ALA A 312 -7.97 -9.40 27.60
CA ALA A 312 -6.72 -9.68 28.30
C ALA A 312 -6.82 -9.71 29.85
N GLU A 313 -7.98 -9.38 30.44
CA GLU A 313 -8.11 -9.33 31.91
C GLU A 313 -8.51 -10.66 32.55
N ASP A 314 -9.06 -11.63 31.80
CA ASP A 314 -9.68 -12.84 32.42
C ASP A 314 -8.99 -14.18 32.12
N HIS A 315 -7.76 -14.13 31.61
CA HIS A 315 -6.87 -15.30 31.54
C HIS A 315 -5.63 -15.11 32.41
N THR A 316 -5.85 -15.01 33.72
CA THR A 316 -4.81 -15.38 34.68
C THR A 316 -4.61 -16.90 34.58
N GLN A 317 -3.76 -17.34 33.65
CA GLN A 317 -3.22 -18.69 33.71
C GLN A 317 -2.51 -18.84 35.07
N GLN A 318 -3.05 -19.72 35.91
CA GLN A 318 -2.38 -20.16 37.13
C GLN A 318 -1.03 -20.76 36.73
N VAL A 319 0.03 -20.02 37.03
CA VAL A 319 1.41 -20.49 36.89
C VAL A 319 1.60 -21.64 37.88
N PHE A 320 1.50 -22.88 37.40
CA PHE A 320 1.99 -24.03 38.14
C PHE A 320 3.50 -23.85 38.33
N ARG A 321 3.91 -23.54 39.57
CA ARG A 321 5.31 -23.61 39.98
C ARG A 321 5.73 -25.08 39.98
N PRO A 322 6.71 -25.52 39.19
CA PRO A 322 7.28 -26.84 39.38
C PRO A 322 8.10 -26.82 40.68
N GLU A 323 7.76 -27.71 41.61
CA GLU A 323 8.58 -27.99 42.79
C GLU A 323 9.96 -28.50 42.39
N GLY A 324 10.93 -28.20 43.25
CA GLY A 324 12.34 -28.17 42.91
C GLY A 324 13.00 -29.51 42.60
N GLY A 325 14.13 -29.40 41.89
CA GLY A 325 15.29 -30.26 42.13
C GLY A 325 15.76 -31.07 40.95
N ARG A 326 16.69 -30.52 40.15
CA ARG A 326 17.88 -31.25 39.69
C ARG A 326 18.98 -30.28 39.32
N ARG A 327 20.13 -30.41 40.02
CA ARG A 327 21.36 -29.63 39.82
C ARG A 327 21.90 -29.87 38.42
N VAL A 328 22.19 -28.78 37.70
CA VAL A 328 22.96 -28.81 36.44
C VAL A 328 24.46 -28.88 36.79
N PRO A 329 25.28 -29.74 36.15
CA PRO A 329 26.72 -29.78 36.38
C PRO A 329 27.40 -28.51 35.86
N LYS A 330 28.39 -28.00 36.61
CA LYS A 330 29.23 -26.85 36.25
C LYS A 330 30.03 -27.14 34.97
N LEU A 331 29.97 -26.23 34.00
CA LEU A 331 30.91 -26.15 32.88
C LEU A 331 32.25 -25.58 33.41
N SER A 332 33.35 -26.19 32.99
CA SER A 332 34.72 -25.79 33.33
C SER A 332 35.21 -24.63 32.46
N ASP A 333 35.91 -23.68 33.08
CA ASP A 333 36.57 -22.53 32.47
C ASP A 333 37.63 -22.96 31.44
N GLY A 334 37.62 -22.35 30.25
CA GLY A 334 38.71 -22.49 29.29
C GLY A 334 38.45 -21.84 27.94
N GLU A 335 39.34 -20.90 27.59
CA GLU A 335 39.60 -20.35 26.25
C GLU A 335 38.77 -19.13 25.81
N ARG A 336 39.38 -17.95 26.03
CA ARG A 336 39.02 -16.67 25.44
C ARG A 336 39.49 -16.65 23.97
N PRO A 337 38.71 -16.12 23.01
CA PRO A 337 39.21 -15.86 21.67
C PRO A 337 40.10 -14.60 21.66
N GLN A 338 41.27 -14.70 21.02
CA GLN A 338 42.13 -13.56 20.70
C GLN A 338 41.49 -12.69 19.63
N THR A 339 41.61 -11.38 19.80
CA THR A 339 41.24 -10.34 18.84
C THR A 339 42.28 -10.23 17.74
N ALA A 340 41.84 -10.27 16.49
CA ALA A 340 42.49 -9.61 15.35
C ALA A 340 41.42 -8.85 14.57
#